data_AF-A0A6N1X0J7-F1
#
_entry.id   AF-A0A6N1X0J7-F1
#
_cell.length_a   1.000
_cell.length_b   1.000
_cell.length_c   1.000
_cell.angle_alpha   90.00
_cell.angle_beta   90.00
_cell.angle_gamma   90.00
#
_symmetry.space_group_name_H-M   'P 1'
#
loop_
_entity.id
_entity.type
_entity.pdbx_description
1 polymer ?
#
loop_
_entity_poly.entity_id
_entity_poly.type
_entity_poly.pdbx_seq_one_letter_code
_entity_poly.pdbx_strand_id
1 'polypeptide(L)'
;MNWLPVEKSWPAPDAGDALLQAAAAGDLAAVRCLIGTGVDLETRDAAGRTALMHAAHGGHTAVVRALAAAGADIEVRDARNWSALMIAAHEGRLPSVRLLAHARARRLNPCAGAATR
;
A
#
# COMPACT_ATOMS: atom_id res chain seq x y z
N MET A 1 6.82 39.93 -25.43
CA MET A 1 7.14 39.17 -24.21
C MET A 1 5.83 38.66 -23.62
N ASN A 2 5.42 37.43 -23.93
CA ASN A 2 4.15 36.90 -23.44
C ASN A 2 4.42 36.05 -22.20
N TRP A 3 4.25 36.64 -21.03
CA TRP A 3 4.36 35.96 -19.75
C TRP A 3 2.99 35.35 -19.44
N LEU A 4 2.77 34.12 -19.91
CA LEU A 4 1.65 33.31 -19.44
C LEU A 4 2.06 32.71 -18.08
N PRO A 5 1.30 32.94 -17.01
CA PRO A 5 1.48 32.20 -15.77
C PRO A 5 1.25 30.74 -16.10
N VAL A 6 2.31 29.94 -15.99
CA VAL A 6 2.21 28.48 -16.01
C VAL A 6 1.18 28.10 -14.96
N GLU A 7 0.01 27.71 -15.43
CA GLU A 7 -1.00 27.07 -14.65
C GLU A 7 -0.34 25.83 -14.05
N LYS A 8 0.16 25.99 -12.81
CA LYS A 8 0.30 24.90 -11.87
C LYS A 8 -1.12 24.37 -11.70
N SER A 9 -1.51 23.52 -12.63
CA SER A 9 -2.47 22.47 -12.41
C SER A 9 -1.94 21.70 -11.21
N TRP A 10 -2.35 22.14 -10.01
CA TRP A 10 -2.36 21.25 -8.88
C TRP A 10 -3.49 20.29 -9.20
N PRO A 11 -3.23 19.02 -9.56
CA PRO A 11 -4.28 18.04 -9.47
C PRO A 11 -4.76 18.09 -8.02
N ALA A 12 -6.06 18.21 -7.80
CA ALA A 12 -6.62 17.87 -6.50
C ALA A 12 -6.01 16.53 -6.09
N PRO A 13 -5.64 16.32 -4.81
CA PRO A 13 -5.07 15.04 -4.42
C PRO A 13 -6.05 13.96 -4.85
N ASP A 14 -5.67 13.19 -5.87
CA ASP A 14 -6.50 12.12 -6.38
C ASP A 14 -6.78 11.20 -5.19
N ALA A 15 -7.95 10.59 -5.15
CA ALA A 15 -8.34 9.80 -3.97
C ALA A 15 -7.29 8.71 -3.63
N GLY A 16 -6.53 8.25 -4.62
CA GLY A 16 -5.37 7.38 -4.42
C GLY A 16 -4.14 8.06 -3.80
N ASP A 17 -3.87 9.33 -4.09
CA ASP A 17 -2.81 10.11 -3.40
C ASP A 17 -3.17 10.37 -1.93
N ALA A 18 -4.47 10.58 -1.64
CA ALA A 18 -4.97 10.62 -0.27
C ALA A 18 -4.76 9.27 0.46
N LEU A 19 -4.96 8.14 -0.22
CA LEU A 19 -4.68 6.81 0.34
C LEU A 19 -3.18 6.61 0.61
N LEU A 20 -2.31 7.05 -0.30
CA LEU A 20 -0.85 6.99 -0.15
C LEU A 20 -0.41 7.79 1.09
N GLN A 21 -0.91 9.02 1.24
CA GLN A 21 -0.64 9.88 2.40
C GLN A 21 -1.15 9.26 3.71
N ALA A 22 -2.38 8.76 3.73
CA ALA A 22 -2.96 8.11 4.91
C ALA A 22 -2.16 6.86 5.32
N ALA A 23 -1.69 6.08 4.35
CA ALA A 23 -0.89 4.90 4.60
C ALA A 23 0.52 5.23 5.09
N ALA A 24 1.14 6.30 4.58
CA ALA A 24 2.43 6.81 5.06
C ALA A 24 2.32 7.35 6.50
N ALA A 25 1.23 8.06 6.81
CA ALA A 25 0.93 8.55 8.15
C ALA A 25 0.58 7.43 9.14
N GLY A 26 0.14 6.27 8.66
CA GLY A 26 -0.32 5.17 9.49
C GLY A 26 -1.74 5.35 10.03
N ASP A 27 -2.53 6.24 9.41
CA ASP A 27 -3.89 6.52 9.85
C ASP A 27 -4.85 5.44 9.35
N LEU A 28 -5.08 4.44 10.20
CA LEU A 28 -5.99 3.34 9.93
C LEU A 28 -7.44 3.81 9.69
N ALA A 29 -7.89 4.87 10.37
CA ALA A 29 -9.27 5.33 10.23
C ALA A 29 -9.49 5.95 8.84
N ALA A 30 -8.56 6.81 8.41
CA ALA A 30 -8.56 7.38 7.07
C ALA A 30 -8.47 6.29 5.99
N VAL A 31 -7.56 5.32 6.14
CA VAL A 31 -7.40 4.21 5.19
C VAL A 31 -8.69 3.39 5.08
N ARG A 32 -9.34 3.04 6.18
CA ARG A 32 -10.61 2.28 6.15
C ARG A 32 -11.74 3.06 5.50
N CYS A 33 -11.81 4.37 5.73
CA CYS A 33 -12.79 5.23 5.09
C CYS A 33 -12.61 5.22 3.57
N LEU A 34 -11.37 5.41 3.11
CA LEU A 34 -11.01 5.43 1.68
C LEU A 34 -11.24 4.08 0.99
N ILE A 35 -10.90 2.97 1.65
CA ILE A 35 -11.24 1.62 1.17
C ILE A 35 -12.77 1.49 1.00
N GLY A 36 -13.55 1.99 1.96
CA GLY A 36 -15.02 1.96 1.90
C GLY A 36 -15.61 2.78 0.75
N THR A 37 -14.91 3.82 0.30
CA THR A 37 -15.32 4.62 -0.87
C THR A 37 -15.03 3.96 -2.22
N GLY A 38 -14.35 2.80 -2.24
CA GLY A 38 -13.99 2.10 -3.48
C GLY A 38 -12.80 2.72 -4.20
N VAL A 39 -11.85 3.29 -3.44
CA VAL A 39 -10.63 3.86 -4.02
C VAL A 39 -9.74 2.77 -4.61
N ASP A 40 -8.97 3.12 -5.64
CA ASP A 40 -8.00 2.19 -6.22
C ASP A 40 -6.79 2.00 -5.28
N LEU A 41 -6.68 0.80 -4.72
CA LEU A 41 -5.60 0.39 -3.82
C LEU A 41 -4.26 0.25 -4.54
N GLU A 42 -4.30 0.09 -5.86
CA GLU A 42 -3.13 -0.07 -6.73
C GLU A 42 -2.58 1.27 -7.22
N THR A 43 -3.11 2.38 -6.69
CA THR A 43 -2.57 3.72 -6.99
C THR A 43 -1.09 3.78 -6.64
N ARG A 44 -0.29 4.33 -7.56
CA ARG A 44 1.15 4.47 -7.43
C ARG A 44 1.55 5.93 -7.37
N ASP A 45 2.50 6.23 -6.49
CA ASP A 45 3.16 7.53 -6.49
C ASP A 45 4.13 7.68 -7.68
N ALA A 46 4.73 8.87 -7.82
CA ALA A 46 5.73 9.14 -8.86
C ALA A 46 6.99 8.23 -8.79
N ALA A 47 7.21 7.55 -7.66
CA ALA A 47 8.29 6.56 -7.49
C ALA A 47 7.82 5.11 -7.76
N GLY A 48 6.55 4.93 -8.17
CA GLY A 48 5.96 3.61 -8.41
C GLY A 48 5.51 2.89 -7.13
N ARG A 49 5.47 3.57 -5.98
CA ARG A 49 5.14 2.95 -4.70
C ARG A 49 3.64 2.98 -4.44
N THR A 50 3.11 1.87 -3.93
CA THR A 50 1.70 1.76 -3.51
C THR A 50 1.50 2.11 -2.05
N ALA A 51 0.24 2.28 -1.62
CA ALA A 51 -0.11 2.53 -0.22
C ALA A 51 0.45 1.45 0.73
N LEU A 52 0.47 0.19 0.26
CA LEU A 52 1.03 -0.93 1.02
C LEU A 52 2.54 -0.77 1.28
N MET A 53 3.29 -0.24 0.31
CA MET A 53 4.73 0.01 0.46
C MET A 53 5.02 1.13 1.45
N HIS A 54 4.22 2.20 1.42
CA HIS A 54 4.31 3.30 2.40
C HIS A 54 4.01 2.82 3.82
N ALA A 55 2.95 2.02 3.99
CA ALA A 55 2.62 1.41 5.27
C ALA A 55 3.71 0.43 5.76
N ALA A 56 4.32 -0.33 4.84
CA ALA A 56 5.42 -1.24 5.12
C ALA A 56 6.69 -0.49 5.58
N HIS A 57 7.03 0.61 4.91
CA HIS A 57 8.14 1.50 5.28
C HIS A 57 7.93 2.11 6.67
N GLY A 58 6.74 2.65 6.93
CA GLY A 58 6.34 3.20 8.23
C GLY A 58 6.14 2.14 9.33
N GLY A 59 6.15 0.84 8.99
CA GLY A 59 5.90 -0.24 9.94
C GLY A 59 4.48 -0.29 10.50
N HIS A 60 3.54 0.32 9.78
CA HIS A 60 2.15 0.48 10.20
C HIS A 60 1.37 -0.81 9.97
N THR A 61 1.64 -1.82 10.79
CA THR A 61 1.09 -3.18 10.66
C THR A 61 -0.43 -3.22 10.57
N ALA A 62 -1.13 -2.34 11.28
CA ALA A 62 -2.59 -2.24 11.22
C ALA A 62 -3.08 -1.80 9.83
N VAL A 63 -2.40 -0.83 9.23
CA VAL A 63 -2.69 -0.36 7.86
C VAL A 63 -2.34 -1.44 6.83
N VAL A 64 -1.19 -2.11 6.98
CA VAL A 64 -0.79 -3.25 6.12
C VAL A 64 -1.86 -4.35 6.15
N ARG A 65 -2.42 -4.67 7.33
CA ARG A 65 -3.53 -5.63 7.44
C ARG A 65 -4.78 -5.15 6.72
N ALA A 66 -5.16 -3.89 6.88
CA ALA A 66 -6.37 -3.35 6.27
C ALA A 66 -6.28 -3.38 4.74
N LEU A 67 -5.15 -2.96 4.18
CA LEU A 67 -4.89 -2.98 2.73
C LEU A 67 -4.83 -4.42 2.19
N ALA A 68 -4.13 -5.33 2.88
CA ALA A 68 -4.07 -6.73 2.48
C ALA A 68 -5.45 -7.42 2.56
N ALA A 69 -6.27 -7.09 3.57
CA ALA A 69 -7.63 -7.60 3.70
C ALA A 69 -8.58 -7.04 2.62
N ALA A 70 -8.31 -5.83 2.15
CA ALA A 70 -9.04 -5.20 1.04
C ALA A 70 -8.61 -5.75 -0.33
N GLY A 71 -7.60 -6.62 -0.39
CA GLY A 71 -7.15 -7.26 -1.62
C GLY A 71 -6.04 -6.53 -2.37
N ALA A 72 -5.35 -5.58 -1.72
CA ALA A 72 -4.19 -4.91 -2.32
C ALA A 72 -3.11 -5.93 -2.73
N ASP A 73 -2.50 -5.71 -3.89
CA ASP A 73 -1.49 -6.61 -4.43
C ASP A 73 -0.15 -6.41 -3.72
N ILE A 74 0.29 -7.47 -3.05
CA ILE A 74 1.54 -7.51 -2.29
C ILE A 74 2.77 -7.76 -3.17
N GLU A 75 2.57 -8.19 -4.42
CA GLU A 75 3.64 -8.49 -5.37
C GLU A 75 4.06 -7.28 -6.22
N VAL A 76 3.38 -6.14 -6.05
CA VAL A 76 3.74 -4.91 -6.74
C VAL A 76 5.17 -4.51 -6.39
N ARG A 77 5.86 -3.97 -7.39
CA ARG A 77 7.22 -3.47 -7.29
C ARG A 77 7.27 -1.99 -7.65
N ASP A 78 8.07 -1.25 -6.92
CA ASP A 78 8.36 0.16 -7.21
C ASP A 78 9.34 0.31 -8.37
N ALA A 79 9.69 1.56 -8.71
CA ALA A 79 10.66 1.86 -9.77
C ALA A 79 12.06 1.28 -9.51
N ARG A 80 12.39 0.89 -8.28
CA ARG A 80 13.65 0.25 -7.88
C ARG A 80 13.55 -1.28 -7.84
N ASN A 81 12.45 -1.84 -8.34
CA ASN A 81 12.12 -3.28 -8.25
C ASN A 81 11.95 -3.79 -6.81
N TRP A 82 11.66 -2.91 -5.85
CA TRP A 82 11.43 -3.29 -4.47
C TRP A 82 9.95 -3.59 -4.23
N SER A 83 9.67 -4.73 -3.61
CA SER A 83 8.33 -5.06 -3.14
C SER A 83 8.09 -4.51 -1.73
N ALA A 84 6.83 -4.45 -1.31
CA ALA A 84 6.48 -4.08 0.07
C ALA A 84 7.19 -4.95 1.12
N LEU A 85 7.43 -6.23 0.81
CA LEU A 85 8.18 -7.14 1.68
C LEU A 85 9.66 -6.77 1.77
N MET A 86 10.29 -6.42 0.64
CA MET A 86 11.69 -5.97 0.62
C MET A 86 11.88 -4.68 1.40
N ILE A 87 10.95 -3.73 1.25
CA ILE A 87 10.93 -2.47 2.00
C ILE A 87 10.80 -2.75 3.50
N ALA A 88 9.81 -3.55 3.92
CA ALA A 88 9.64 -3.91 5.33
C ALA A 88 10.87 -4.62 5.92
N ALA A 89 11.53 -5.47 5.13
CA ALA A 89 12.74 -6.18 5.54
C ALA A 89 13.94 -5.24 5.66
N HIS A 90 14.11 -4.30 4.72
CA HIS A 90 15.16 -3.30 4.75
C HIS A 90 15.06 -2.39 5.98
N GLU A 91 13.84 -1.96 6.32
CA GLU A 91 13.56 -1.14 7.51
C GLU A 91 13.60 -1.92 8.83
N GLY A 92 13.83 -3.23 8.81
CA GLY A 92 13.83 -4.07 10.00
C GLY A 92 12.45 -4.22 10.67
N ARG A 93 11.36 -3.93 9.94
CA ARG A 93 9.98 -4.01 10.44
C ARG A 93 9.50 -5.47 10.46
N LEU A 94 10.05 -6.28 11.35
CA LEU A 94 9.71 -7.69 11.55
C LEU A 94 8.20 -8.01 11.55
N PRO A 95 7.32 -7.26 12.25
CA PRO A 95 5.90 -7.59 12.25
C PRO A 95 5.25 -7.35 10.88
N SER A 96 5.64 -6.31 10.14
CA SER A 96 5.17 -6.06 8.77
C SER A 96 5.66 -7.13 7.80
N VAL A 97 6.93 -7.56 7.93
CA VAL A 97 7.52 -8.64 7.14
C VAL A 97 6.77 -9.95 7.36
N ARG A 98 6.53 -10.32 8.62
CA ARG A 98 5.76 -11.54 8.96
C ARG A 98 4.37 -11.49 8.35
N LEU A 99 3.71 -10.33 8.42
CA LEU A 99 2.36 -10.17 7.90
C LEU A 99 2.29 -10.33 6.38
N LEU A 100 3.20 -9.66 5.66
CA LEU A 100 3.30 -9.74 4.21
C LEU A 100 3.71 -11.14 3.74
N ALA A 101 4.67 -11.78 4.41
CA ALA A 101 5.08 -13.15 4.13
C ALA A 101 3.92 -14.14 4.36
N HIS A 102 3.14 -13.93 5.41
CA HIS A 102 1.98 -14.77 5.72
C HIS A 102 0.82 -14.54 4.75
N ALA A 103 0.59 -13.31 4.30
CA ALA A 103 -0.36 -13.00 3.24
C ALA A 103 0.04 -13.66 1.91
N ARG A 104 1.33 -13.61 1.56
CA ARG A 104 1.90 -14.30 0.39
C ARG A 104 1.71 -15.80 0.45
N ALA A 105 1.99 -16.42 1.60
CA ALA A 105 1.81 -17.85 1.80
C ALA A 105 0.35 -18.30 1.66
N ARG A 106 -0.62 -17.51 2.14
CA ARG A 106 -2.05 -17.80 1.96
C ARG A 106 -2.49 -17.77 0.49
N ARG A 107 -1.93 -16.86 -0.31
CA ARG A 107 -2.24 -16.74 -1.74
C ARG A 107 -1.71 -17.94 -2.54
N LEU A 108 -0.54 -18.45 -2.17
CA LEU A 108 0.12 -19.58 -2.84
C LEU A 108 -0.38 -20.96 -2.36
N ASN A 109 -0.97 -21.04 -1.17
CA ASN A 109 -1.54 -22.27 -0.64
C ASN A 109 -3.02 -22.12 -0.26
N PRO A 110 -3.91 -21.94 -1.26
CA PRO A 110 -5.35 -21.87 -1.01
C PRO A 110 -5.92 -23.19 -0.45
N CYS A 111 -5.18 -24.30 -0.54
CA CYS A 111 -5.67 -25.64 -0.19
C CYS A 111 -5.32 -26.12 1.24
N ALA A 112 -4.44 -25.45 2.00
CA ALA A 112 -4.07 -25.91 3.35
C ALA A 112 -5.13 -25.63 4.44
N GLY A 113 -6.23 -24.97 4.11
CA GLY A 113 -7.36 -24.72 5.03
C GLY A 113 -8.56 -25.66 4.85
N ALA A 114 -8.56 -26.54 3.84
CA ALA A 114 -9.70 -27.41 3.53
C ALA A 114 -9.62 -28.82 4.14
N ALA A 115 -8.77 -29.03 5.16
CA ALA A 115 -8.71 -30.28 5.91
C ALA A 115 -9.36 -30.11 7.29
N THR A 116 -10.67 -29.91 7.31
CA THR A 116 -11.53 -30.26 8.45
C THR A 116 -12.41 -31.44 8.04
N ARG A 117 -11.94 -32.67 8.31
CA ARG A 117 -12.70 -33.76 8.96
C ARG A 117 -11.84 -34.99 9.15
#